data_AF-A0A4Q4KPM5-F1
#
_entry.id   AF-A0A4Q4KPM5-F1
#
_cell.length_a   1.000
_cell.length_b   1.000
_cell.length_c   1.000
_cell.angle_alpha   90.00
_cell.angle_beta   90.00
_cell.angle_gamma   90.00
#
_symmetry.space_group_name_H-M   'P 1'
#
loop_
_entity.id
_entity.type
_entity.pdbx_description
1 polymer ?
#
loop_
_entity_poly.entity_id
_entity_poly.type
_entity_poly.pdbx_seq_one_letter_code
_entity_poly.pdbx_strand_id
1 'polypeptide(L)'
;MTKLNNPSSAIKVILAILLFMCLLNMPYGFFTLVRFAALVGFGILAYKASDKQDKTEMIIYGTLALLFQPFFKIALGREMWNIVDVIVGGWLLYSVFVKKEANEDN
;
A
#
# COMPACT_ATOMS: atom_id res chain seq x y z
N MET A 1 -22.39 -11.70 1.31
CA MET A 1 -22.30 -10.32 1.85
C MET A 1 -20.96 -10.17 2.55
N THR A 2 -20.12 -9.31 1.99
CA THR A 2 -18.67 -9.25 2.16
C THR A 2 -18.22 -9.05 3.61
N LYS A 3 -17.42 -9.97 4.14
CA LYS A 3 -16.72 -9.84 5.43
C LYS A 3 -15.54 -8.86 5.28
N LEU A 4 -15.84 -7.60 4.94
CA LEU A 4 -14.93 -6.46 4.99
C LEU A 4 -14.82 -5.91 6.44
N ASN A 5 -14.91 -6.78 7.45
CA ASN A 5 -15.02 -6.35 8.85
C ASN A 5 -13.68 -6.22 9.57
N ASN A 6 -12.56 -6.12 8.83
CA ASN A 6 -11.25 -5.85 9.39
C ASN A 6 -10.72 -4.52 8.82
N PRO A 7 -10.49 -3.50 9.65
CA PRO A 7 -10.07 -2.17 9.16
C PRO A 7 -8.75 -2.22 8.39
N SER A 8 -7.93 -3.26 8.54
CA SER A 8 -6.68 -3.43 7.78
C SER A 8 -6.90 -3.84 6.31
N SER A 9 -7.94 -4.62 5.99
CA SER A 9 -8.19 -5.07 4.62
C SER A 9 -8.76 -3.95 3.75
N ALA A 10 -9.63 -3.10 4.33
CA ALA A 10 -10.15 -1.93 3.64
C ALA A 10 -9.03 -0.93 3.27
N ILE A 11 -8.09 -0.70 4.19
CA ILE A 11 -6.94 0.19 3.95
C ILE A 11 -6.07 -0.32 2.79
N LYS A 12 -5.82 -1.64 2.72
CA LYS A 12 -5.05 -2.25 1.62
C LYS A 12 -5.74 -2.07 0.26
N VAL A 13 -7.07 -2.23 0.20
CA VAL A 13 -7.84 -2.05 -1.04
C VAL A 13 -7.85 -0.58 -1.48
N ILE A 14 -8.05 0.35 -0.54
CA ILE A 14 -8.01 1.79 -0.84
C ILE A 14 -6.62 2.21 -1.34
N LEU A 15 -5.54 1.74 -0.69
CA LEU A 15 -4.16 1.97 -1.11
C LEU A 15 -3.90 1.42 -2.52
N ALA A 16 -4.34 0.19 -2.80
CA ALA A 16 -4.17 -0.39 -4.13
C ALA A 16 -4.88 0.45 -5.19
N ILE A 17 -6.13 0.86 -4.96
CA ILE A 17 -6.87 1.73 -5.91
C ILE A 17 -6.14 3.06 -6.10
N LEU A 18 -5.63 3.68 -5.03
CA LEU A 18 -4.85 4.92 -5.12
C LEU A 18 -3.58 4.75 -5.96
N LEU A 19 -2.84 3.65 -5.77
CA LEU A 19 -1.63 3.34 -6.54
C LEU A 19 -1.96 3.08 -8.03
N PHE A 20 -3.06 2.40 -8.33
CA PHE A 20 -3.49 2.21 -9.72
C PHE A 20 -4.02 3.51 -10.36
N MET A 21 -4.62 4.43 -9.59
CA MET A 21 -4.98 5.75 -10.09
C MET A 21 -3.74 6.58 -10.49
N CYS A 22 -2.58 6.38 -9.86
CA CYS A 22 -1.32 7.01 -10.28
C CYS A 22 -0.83 6.55 -11.67
N LEU A 23 -1.30 5.41 -12.16
CA LEU A 23 -0.97 4.94 -13.51
C LEU A 23 -1.60 5.78 -14.61
N LEU A 24 -2.69 6.48 -14.28
CA LEU A 24 -3.29 7.46 -15.18
C LEU A 24 -2.40 8.70 -15.23
N ASN A 25 -2.32 9.31 -16.42
CA ASN A 25 -1.41 10.44 -16.67
C ASN A 25 -1.96 11.73 -16.02
N MET A 26 -1.88 11.79 -14.68
CA MET A 26 -2.37 12.91 -13.87
C MET A 26 -1.29 13.97 -13.62
N PRO A 27 -1.69 15.21 -13.25
CA PRO A 27 -0.76 16.29 -12.97
C PRO A 27 0.11 15.96 -11.75
N TYR A 28 1.33 16.48 -11.74
CA TYR A 28 2.36 16.14 -10.73
C TYR A 28 1.89 16.34 -9.27
N GLY A 29 1.03 17.34 -9.02
CA GLY A 29 0.47 17.58 -7.68
C GLY A 29 -0.37 16.43 -7.12
N PHE A 30 -1.08 15.68 -7.98
CA PHE A 30 -1.86 14.51 -7.54
C PHE A 30 -0.93 13.39 -7.05
N PHE A 31 0.18 13.20 -7.74
CA PHE A 31 1.16 12.17 -7.39
C PHE A 31 1.80 12.42 -6.02
N THR A 32 2.10 13.69 -5.69
CA THR A 32 2.56 14.08 -4.35
C THR A 32 1.51 13.79 -3.27
N LEU A 33 0.23 14.03 -3.54
CA LEU A 33 -0.87 13.71 -2.62
C LEU A 33 -0.99 12.19 -2.41
N VAL A 34 -0.91 11.41 -3.48
CA VAL A 34 -0.97 9.94 -3.38
C VAL A 34 0.21 9.40 -2.58
N ARG A 35 1.42 9.93 -2.77
CA ARG A 35 2.59 9.54 -1.94
C ARG A 35 2.38 9.84 -0.47
N PHE A 36 1.84 11.00 -0.14
CA PHE A 36 1.50 11.33 1.25
C PHE A 36 0.43 10.39 1.81
N ALA A 37 -0.63 10.11 1.05
CA ALA A 37 -1.65 9.15 1.44
C ALA A 37 -1.09 7.71 1.58
N ALA A 38 -0.17 7.31 0.70
CA ALA A 38 0.51 6.02 0.75
C ALA A 38 1.40 5.92 1.99
N LEU A 39 2.19 6.95 2.30
CA LEU A 39 2.97 7.04 3.52
C LEU A 39 2.08 6.86 4.77
N VAL A 40 0.97 7.60 4.85
CA VAL A 40 0.03 7.50 5.98
C VAL A 40 -0.60 6.11 6.04
N GLY A 41 -1.07 5.57 4.92
CA GLY A 41 -1.70 4.24 4.86
C GLY A 41 -0.74 3.11 5.24
N PHE A 42 0.48 3.11 4.72
CA PHE A 42 1.53 2.16 5.08
C PHE A 42 2.01 2.35 6.53
N GLY A 43 2.09 3.58 7.02
CA GLY A 43 2.41 3.86 8.41
C GLY A 43 1.38 3.27 9.38
N ILE A 44 0.09 3.41 9.09
CA ILE A 44 -0.99 2.80 9.88
C ILE A 44 -0.92 1.26 9.82
N LEU A 45 -0.65 0.69 8.64
CA LEU A 45 -0.48 -0.75 8.48
C LEU A 45 0.73 -1.28 9.26
N ALA A 46 1.86 -0.56 9.23
CA ALA A 46 3.06 -0.90 10.00
C ALA A 46 2.79 -0.85 11.51
N TYR A 47 2.08 0.17 11.99
CA TYR A 47 1.69 0.29 13.40
C TYR A 47 0.80 -0.89 13.84
N LYS A 48 -0.18 -1.26 13.02
CA LYS A 48 -1.04 -2.43 13.28
C LYS A 48 -0.30 -3.77 13.22
N ALA A 49 0.69 -3.90 12.35
CA ALA A 49 1.53 -5.09 12.29
C ALA A 49 2.42 -5.21 13.53
N SER A 50 2.88 -4.07 14.07
CA SER A 50 3.63 -4.00 15.33
C SER A 50 2.81 -4.48 16.52
N ASP A 51 1.54 -4.08 16.60
CA ASP A 51 0.59 -4.51 17.65
C ASP A 51 0.35 -6.03 17.63
N LYS A 52 0.34 -6.64 16.44
CA LYS A 52 0.21 -8.09 16.26
C LYS A 52 1.52 -8.89 16.43
N GLN A 53 2.61 -8.24 16.85
CA GLN A 53 3.97 -8.80 16.90
C GLN A 53 4.47 -9.39 15.55
N ASP A 54 3.84 -9.02 14.44
CA ASP A 54 4.20 -9.53 13.12
C ASP A 54 5.34 -8.68 12.53
N LYS A 55 6.56 -8.97 13.00
CA LYS A 55 7.78 -8.22 12.68
C LYS A 55 8.02 -8.14 11.17
N THR A 56 7.66 -9.19 10.43
CA THR A 56 7.83 -9.24 8.98
C THR A 56 6.91 -8.25 8.28
N GLU A 57 5.60 -8.27 8.57
CA GLU A 57 4.64 -7.31 7.98
C GLU A 57 4.99 -5.86 8.40
N MET A 58 5.44 -5.65 9.65
CA MET A 58 5.88 -4.33 10.14
C MET A 58 7.06 -3.78 9.34
N ILE A 59 8.10 -4.58 9.10
CA ILE A 59 9.27 -4.14 8.34
C ILE A 59 8.90 -3.85 6.89
N ILE A 60 8.04 -4.68 6.27
CA ILE A 60 7.61 -4.47 4.88
C ILE A 60 6.82 -3.17 4.75
N TYR A 61 5.79 -2.96 5.58
CA TYR A 61 5.01 -1.72 5.52
C TYR A 61 5.81 -0.49 5.94
N GLY A 62 6.74 -0.61 6.89
CA GLY A 62 7.66 0.46 7.25
C GLY A 62 8.61 0.83 6.11
N THR A 63 9.15 -0.15 5.40
CA THR A 63 9.99 0.07 4.22
C THR A 63 9.19 0.72 3.08
N LEU A 64 7.95 0.28 2.86
CA LEU A 64 7.05 0.91 1.88
C LEU A 64 6.71 2.35 2.27
N ALA A 65 6.41 2.62 3.54
CA ALA A 65 6.21 3.99 4.03
C ALA A 65 7.42 4.88 3.73
N LEU A 66 8.64 4.38 3.99
CA LEU A 66 9.88 5.08 3.66
C LEU A 66 10.11 5.21 2.16
N LEU A 67 9.70 4.23 1.35
CA LEU A 67 9.78 4.32 -0.10
C LEU A 67 8.88 5.44 -0.62
N PHE A 68 7.63 5.48 -0.16
CA PHE A 68 6.62 6.45 -0.56
C PHE A 68 6.71 7.81 0.14
N GLN A 69 7.73 8.04 0.96
CA GLN A 69 7.85 9.28 1.71
C GLN A 69 7.98 10.50 0.77
N PRO A 70 7.27 11.61 1.02
CA PRO A 70 7.35 12.82 0.21
C PRO A 70 8.53 13.73 0.60
N PHE A 71 9.31 13.37 1.63
CA PHE A 71 10.37 14.21 2.21
C PHE A 71 11.69 14.11 1.46
N PHE A 72 12.08 12.90 1.04
CA PHE A 72 13.26 12.72 0.21
C PHE A 72 12.87 12.84 -1.26
N LYS A 73 13.48 13.81 -1.96
CA LYS A 73 13.38 13.93 -3.42
C LYS A 73 14.15 12.78 -4.07
N ILE A 74 13.52 11.61 -4.08
CA ILE A 74 13.96 10.49 -4.90
C ILE A 74 13.52 10.83 -6.33
N ALA A 75 14.45 11.37 -7.12
CA ALA A 75 14.25 11.72 -8.54
C ALA A 75 14.22 10.48 -9.44
N LEU A 76 13.56 9.40 -9.01
CA LEU A 76 13.13 8.35 -9.91
C LEU A 76 12.08 9.01 -10.83
N GLY A 77 12.28 8.95 -12.15
CA GLY A 77 11.35 9.53 -13.12
C GLY A 77 9.93 8.98 -12.97
N ARG A 78 8.95 9.65 -13.58
CA ARG A 78 7.52 9.24 -13.55
C ARG A 78 7.35 7.76 -13.90
N GLU A 79 8.06 7.28 -14.91
CA GLU A 79 8.01 5.90 -15.37
C GLU A 79 8.43 4.89 -14.30
N MET A 80 9.53 5.17 -13.60
CA MET A 80 10.03 4.29 -12.55
C MET A 80 9.07 4.20 -11.36
N TRP A 81 8.43 5.31 -11.00
CA TRP A 81 7.40 5.30 -9.98
C TRP A 81 6.16 4.53 -10.39
N ASN A 82 5.73 4.63 -11.64
CA ASN A 82 4.60 3.84 -12.13
C ASN A 82 4.90 2.34 -12.01
N ILE A 83 6.13 1.91 -12.30
CA ILE A 83 6.55 0.51 -12.12
C ILE A 83 6.46 0.11 -10.65
N VAL A 84 6.98 0.94 -9.75
CA VAL A 84 6.90 0.70 -8.30
C VAL A 84 5.44 0.61 -7.85
N ASP A 85 4.58 1.54 -8.27
CA ASP A 85 3.17 1.58 -7.90
C ASP A 85 2.41 0.34 -8.38
N VAL A 86 2.70 -0.16 -9.59
CA VAL A 86 2.12 -1.40 -10.12
C VAL A 86 2.56 -2.61 -9.32
N ILE A 87 3.86 -2.72 -9.02
CA ILE A 87 4.40 -3.86 -8.27
C ILE A 87 3.82 -3.87 -6.85
N VAL A 88 3.83 -2.72 -6.16
CA VAL A 88 3.33 -2.59 -4.79
C VAL A 88 1.82 -2.76 -4.75
N GLY A 89 1.08 -2.15 -5.68
CA GLY A 89 -0.37 -2.28 -5.79
C GLY A 89 -0.79 -3.71 -6.11
N GLY A 90 -0.10 -4.38 -7.03
CA GLY A 90 -0.30 -5.78 -7.36
C GLY A 90 -0.01 -6.71 -6.18
N TRP A 91 1.10 -6.49 -5.47
CA TRP A 91 1.44 -7.25 -4.26
C TRP A 91 0.42 -7.04 -3.13
N LEU A 92 -0.06 -5.81 -2.92
CA LEU A 92 -1.11 -5.51 -1.96
C LEU A 92 -2.41 -6.25 -2.27
N LEU A 93 -2.84 -6.24 -3.54
CA LEU A 93 -4.01 -6.99 -3.98
C LEU A 93 -3.81 -8.49 -3.77
N TYR A 94 -2.68 -9.05 -4.21
CA TYR A 94 -2.34 -10.46 -4.01
C TYR A 94 -2.38 -10.83 -2.51
N SER A 95 -1.79 -10.02 -1.63
CA SER A 95 -1.85 -10.22 -0.17
C SER A 95 -3.28 -10.23 0.37
N VAL A 96 -4.18 -9.42 -0.19
CA VAL A 96 -5.60 -9.41 0.19
C VAL A 96 -6.32 -10.66 -0.32
N PHE A 97 -6.07 -11.10 -1.55
CA PHE A 97 -6.70 -12.28 -2.14
C PHE A 97 -6.19 -13.60 -1.54
N VAL A 98 -4.88 -13.75 -1.32
CA VAL A 98 -4.30 -14.96 -0.71
C VAL A 98 -4.65 -15.12 0.76
N LYS A 99 -4.75 -14.01 1.52
CA LYS A 99 -5.22 -14.08 2.92
C LYS A 99 -6.72 -14.43 3.02
N LYS A 100 -7.45 -14.43 1.89
CA LYS A 100 -8.84 -14.91 1.81
C LYS A 100 -8.91 -16.44 1.75
N GLU A 101 -7.95 -17.10 1.13
CA GLU A 101 -7.95 -18.56 0.92
C GLU A 101 -7.61 -19.35 2.19
N ALA A 102 -6.87 -18.77 3.13
CA ALA A 102 -6.54 -19.41 4.41
C ALA A 102 -7.70 -19.47 5.43
N ASN A 103 -8.92 -19.10 5.05
CA ASN A 103 -10.12 -19.11 5.91
C ASN A 103 -11.36 -19.66 5.20
N GLU A 104 -11.17 -20.46 4.14
CA GLU A 104 -12.22 -21.23 3.45
C GLU A 104 -12.05 -22.76 3.64
N ASP A 105 -11.19 -23.19 4.57
CA ASP A 105 -11.15 -24.58 5.06
C ASP A 105 -10.93 -24.59 6.59
N ASN A 106 -12.01 -24.39 7.34
CA ASN A 106 -12.29 -24.92 8.70
C ASN A 106 -13.77 -24.69 9.02
#